data_AF-A0A8T4NEU4-F1
#
_entry.id   AF-A0A8T4NEU4-F1
#
_cell.length_a   1.000
_cell.length_b   1.000
_cell.length_c   1.000
_cell.angle_alpha   90.00
_cell.angle_beta   90.00
_cell.angle_gamma   90.00
#
_symmetry.space_group_name_H-M   'P 1'
#
loop_
_entity.id
_entity.type
_entity.pdbx_description
1 polymer ?
#
loop_
_entity_poly.entity_id
_entity_poly.type
_entity_poly.pdbx_seq_one_letter_code
_entity_poly.pdbx_strand_id
1 'polypeptide(L)'
;MSNQKILQRGAEALIILKDNKLIIKRRVAKSYRLSELDDRLRRQRTRSEVKLLEKASKIISVPQIENVDENKKEISMDFIKGKKLSKHLNKFPLNKQKDICLAIGQNIAKLHNVDIIHGDLTTSNMIYIEEKTKDNKKILGDKKLSKISNYPNSS
;
A
#
# COMPACT_ATOMS: atom_id res chain seq x y z
N MET A 1 26.85 6.02 -2.24
CA MET A 1 25.83 6.91 -1.62
C MET A 1 24.45 6.37 -1.99
N SER A 2 23.54 6.19 -1.03
CA SER A 2 22.18 5.72 -1.32
C SER A 2 21.39 6.79 -2.07
N ASN A 3 20.75 6.44 -3.18
CA ASN A 3 19.95 7.38 -3.98
C ASN A 3 18.55 7.51 -3.39
N GLN A 4 18.08 8.73 -3.18
CA GLN A 4 16.74 9.02 -2.68
C GLN A 4 16.01 10.00 -3.58
N LYS A 5 14.76 9.70 -3.92
CA LYS A 5 13.89 10.53 -4.74
C LYS A 5 12.53 10.69 -4.09
N ILE A 6 12.08 11.92 -3.87
CA ILE A 6 10.71 12.19 -3.41
C ILE A 6 9.74 11.84 -4.55
N LEU A 7 8.80 10.94 -4.28
CA LEU A 7 7.75 10.56 -5.24
C LEU A 7 6.47 11.38 -5.04
N GLN A 8 6.12 11.67 -3.79
CA GLN A 8 4.88 12.37 -3.46
C GLN A 8 5.03 13.08 -2.11
N ARG A 9 4.43 14.27 -2.00
CA ARG A 9 4.29 15.01 -0.75
C ARG A 9 2.81 15.25 -0.51
N GLY A 10 2.23 14.52 0.44
CA GLY A 10 0.85 14.67 0.88
C GLY A 10 0.74 15.52 2.15
N ALA A 11 -0.49 15.74 2.61
CA ALA A 11 -0.71 16.43 3.87
C ALA A 11 -0.23 15.56 5.04
N GLU A 12 -0.51 14.26 5.03
CA GLU A 12 -0.16 13.34 6.12
C GLU A 12 1.29 12.84 6.07
N ALA A 13 1.85 12.63 4.88
CA ALA A 13 3.16 12.00 4.73
C ALA A 13 3.92 12.40 3.46
N LEU A 14 5.23 12.28 3.54
CA LEU A 14 6.17 12.33 2.42
C LEU A 14 6.53 10.89 2.01
N ILE A 15 6.45 10.60 0.72
CA ILE A 15 6.81 9.30 0.13
C ILE A 15 8.12 9.46 -0.64
N ILE A 16 9.14 8.72 -0.21
CA ILE A 16 10.50 8.77 -0.77
C ILE A 16 10.84 7.39 -1.33
N LEU A 17 11.26 7.32 -2.59
CA LEU A 17 11.86 6.14 -3.19
C LEU A 17 13.35 6.11 -2.86
N LYS A 18 13.81 5.01 -2.26
CA LYS A 18 15.21 4.77 -1.94
C LYS A 18 15.74 3.60 -2.77
N ASP A 19 16.85 3.84 -3.46
CA ASP A 19 17.60 2.85 -4.24
C ASP A 19 16.76 2.06 -5.26
N ASN A 20 15.65 2.65 -5.75
CA ASN A 20 14.65 2.00 -6.61
C ASN A 20 14.06 0.69 -6.08
N LYS A 21 14.20 0.43 -4.78
CA LYS A 21 13.78 -0.82 -4.13
C LYS A 21 12.85 -0.61 -2.95
N LEU A 22 12.93 0.55 -2.29
CA LEU A 22 12.20 0.82 -1.06
C LEU A 22 11.41 2.11 -1.14
N ILE A 23 10.26 2.10 -0.49
CA ILE A 23 9.49 3.28 -0.16
C ILE A 23 9.69 3.60 1.31
N ILE A 24 10.14 4.82 1.59
CA ILE A 24 10.11 5.41 2.92
C ILE A 24 8.89 6.33 2.99
N LYS A 25 7.98 6.02 3.89
CA LYS A 25 6.86 6.87 4.26
C LYS A 25 7.21 7.62 5.54
N ARG A 26 7.42 8.93 5.44
CA ARG A 26 7.73 9.83 6.57
C ARG A 26 6.50 10.66 6.92
N ARG A 27 6.01 10.59 8.17
CA ARG A 27 4.88 11.42 8.61
C ARG A 27 5.29 12.87 8.81
N VAL A 28 4.52 13.79 8.23
CA VAL A 28 4.79 15.24 8.31
C VAL A 28 4.14 15.83 9.56
N ALA A 29 4.89 16.64 10.31
CA ALA A 29 4.37 17.35 11.47
C ALA A 29 3.31 18.40 11.06
N LYS A 30 2.29 18.57 11.89
CA LYS A 30 1.25 19.58 11.66
C LYS A 30 1.45 20.76 12.60
N SER A 31 1.90 21.89 12.04
CA SER A 31 2.22 23.11 12.81
C SER A 31 1.03 23.70 13.59
N TYR A 32 -0.20 23.40 13.17
CA TYR A 32 -1.41 23.84 13.86
C TYR A 32 -1.73 23.04 15.13
N ARG A 33 -1.03 21.93 15.40
CA ARG A 33 -1.24 21.10 16.59
C ARG A 33 -0.18 21.40 17.64
N LEU A 34 -0.53 21.21 18.92
CA LEU A 34 0.45 21.15 19.99
C LEU A 34 1.48 20.06 19.70
N SER A 35 2.75 20.38 19.88
CA SER A 35 3.89 19.53 19.49
C SER A 35 3.83 18.13 20.12
N GLU A 36 3.52 18.06 21.41
CA GLU A 36 3.40 16.80 22.16
C GLU A 36 2.25 15.92 21.63
N LEU A 37 1.10 16.54 21.35
CA LEU A 37 -0.05 15.84 20.80
C LEU A 37 0.24 15.32 19.40
N ASP A 38 0.85 16.14 18.54
CA ASP A 38 1.21 15.74 17.18
C ASP A 38 2.25 14.62 17.16
N ASP A 39 3.25 14.66 18.06
CA ASP A 39 4.23 13.58 18.22
C ASP A 39 3.56 12.27 18.62
N ARG A 40 2.71 12.31 19.67
CA ARG A 40 1.96 11.16 20.15
C ARG A 40 1.07 10.57 19.06
N LEU A 41 0.32 11.42 18.35
CA LEU A 41 -0.56 10.99 17.26
C LEU A 41 0.21 10.34 16.11
N ARG A 42 1.31 10.96 15.66
CA ARG A 42 2.12 10.39 14.57
C ARG A 42 2.74 9.07 14.98
N ARG A 43 3.27 8.96 16.20
CA ARG A 43 3.84 7.71 16.73
C ARG A 43 2.80 6.60 16.81
N GLN A 44 1.63 6.89 17.38
CA GLN A 44 0.53 5.93 17.49
C GLN A 44 0.09 5.45 16.11
N ARG A 45 -0.11 6.37 15.15
CA ARG A 45 -0.50 6.01 13.78
C ARG A 45 0.55 5.17 13.07
N THR A 46 1.84 5.49 13.21
CA THR A 46 2.94 4.66 12.66
C THR A 46 2.89 3.24 13.21
N ARG A 47 2.76 3.08 14.54
CA ARG A 47 2.67 1.75 15.17
C ARG A 47 1.44 0.96 14.72
N SER A 48 0.27 1.61 14.65
CA SER A 48 -0.96 0.96 14.19
C SER A 48 -0.85 0.50 12.74
N GLU A 49 -0.24 1.30 11.89
CA GLU A 49 -0.04 1.00 10.47
C GLU A 49 0.91 -0.18 10.25
N VAL A 50 2.02 -0.22 10.99
CA VAL A 50 2.97 -1.35 10.97
C VAL A 50 2.25 -2.64 11.37
N LYS A 51 1.55 -2.64 12.53
CA LYS A 51 0.81 -3.80 13.01
C LYS A 51 -0.26 -4.27 12.02
N LEU A 52 -0.94 -3.34 11.36
CA LEU A 52 -1.95 -3.65 10.35
C LEU A 52 -1.33 -4.33 9.13
N LEU A 53 -0.23 -3.77 8.61
CA LEU A 53 0.49 -4.32 7.46
C LEU A 53 1.07 -5.72 7.77
N GLU A 54 1.66 -5.94 8.94
CA GLU A 54 2.19 -7.24 9.36
C GLU A 54 1.10 -8.31 9.49
N LYS A 55 -0.10 -7.94 9.93
CA LYS A 55 -1.24 -8.86 9.97
C LYS A 55 -1.78 -9.13 8.58
N ALA A 56 -1.96 -8.08 7.78
CA ALA A 56 -2.50 -8.18 6.42
C ALA A 56 -1.58 -8.98 5.50
N SER A 57 -0.25 -8.91 5.69
CA SER A 57 0.75 -9.60 4.86
C SER A 57 0.65 -11.13 4.91
N LYS A 58 0.04 -11.67 5.97
CA LYS A 58 -0.20 -13.11 6.13
C LYS A 58 -1.38 -13.62 5.31
N ILE A 59 -2.18 -12.72 4.73
CA ILE A 59 -3.51 -13.02 4.20
C ILE A 59 -3.66 -12.52 2.77
N ILE A 60 -3.21 -11.30 2.53
CA ILE A 60 -3.22 -10.65 1.24
C ILE A 60 -1.84 -10.10 0.93
N SER A 61 -1.65 -9.72 -0.31
CA SER A 61 -0.39 -9.13 -0.75
C SER A 61 -0.31 -7.67 -0.34
N VAL A 62 0.69 -7.34 0.48
CA VAL A 62 1.02 -5.98 0.90
C VAL A 62 2.53 -5.79 0.81
N PRO A 63 3.07 -4.55 0.84
CA PRO A 63 4.50 -4.32 0.87
C PRO A 63 5.09 -4.90 2.16
N GLN A 64 6.21 -5.61 2.09
CA GLN A 64 6.90 -6.05 3.31
C GLN A 64 7.58 -4.86 3.97
N ILE A 65 7.55 -4.83 5.30
CA ILE A 65 8.22 -3.81 6.09
C ILE A 65 9.69 -4.22 6.25
N GLU A 66 10.60 -3.34 5.87
CA GLU A 66 12.04 -3.51 6.09
C GLU A 66 12.48 -2.91 7.43
N ASN A 67 11.99 -1.71 7.75
CA ASN A 67 12.44 -0.97 8.93
C ASN A 67 11.36 0.03 9.40
N VAL A 68 11.28 0.27 10.70
CA VAL A 68 10.45 1.31 11.32
C VAL A 68 11.32 2.20 12.21
N ASP A 69 11.36 3.50 11.93
CA ASP A 69 12.03 4.51 12.77
C ASP A 69 10.96 5.36 13.46
N GLU A 70 10.68 5.06 14.73
CA GLU A 70 9.67 5.78 15.51
C GLU A 70 10.06 7.23 15.83
N ASN A 71 11.37 7.52 15.93
CA ASN A 71 11.87 8.86 16.23
C ASN A 71 11.61 9.80 15.06
N LYS A 72 11.80 9.31 13.84
CA LYS A 72 11.48 10.03 12.59
C LYS A 72 10.06 9.82 12.09
N LYS A 73 9.33 8.88 12.69
CA LYS A 73 7.95 8.49 12.30
C LYS A 73 7.94 8.01 10.85
N GLU A 74 8.91 7.15 10.54
CA GLU A 74 9.15 6.58 9.21
C GLU A 74 8.85 5.09 9.19
N ILE A 75 8.30 4.63 8.07
CA ILE A 75 8.18 3.22 7.74
C ILE A 75 8.88 3.02 6.39
N SER A 76 9.85 2.12 6.35
CA SER A 76 10.53 1.66 5.14
C SER A 76 9.93 0.31 4.73
N MET A 77 9.47 0.23 3.49
CA MET A 77 8.79 -0.95 2.95
C MET A 77 9.11 -1.16 1.47
N ASP A 78 8.77 -2.33 0.94
CA ASP A 78 9.01 -2.68 -0.47
C ASP A 78 8.46 -1.64 -1.45
N PHE A 79 9.26 -1.28 -2.45
CA PHE A 79 8.77 -0.56 -3.62
C PHE A 79 8.13 -1.53 -4.62
N ILE A 80 6.81 -1.39 -4.76
CA ILE A 80 6.02 -2.18 -5.69
C ILE A 80 5.91 -1.49 -7.04
N LYS A 81 6.56 -2.09 -8.04
CA LYS A 81 6.46 -1.68 -9.43
C LYS A 81 5.13 -2.16 -10.02
N GLY A 82 4.19 -1.23 -10.23
CA GLY A 82 2.90 -1.53 -10.84
C GLY A 82 2.11 -0.28 -11.24
N LYS A 83 0.87 -0.49 -11.68
CA LYS A 83 -0.05 0.56 -12.11
C LYS A 83 -0.94 0.97 -10.93
N LYS A 84 -0.86 2.23 -10.50
CA LYS A 84 -1.77 2.80 -9.49
C LYS A 84 -3.21 2.78 -10.02
N LEU A 85 -4.14 2.14 -9.29
CA LEU A 85 -5.50 1.94 -9.80
C LEU A 85 -6.25 3.24 -10.01
N SER A 86 -6.09 4.24 -9.14
CA SER A 86 -6.74 5.55 -9.32
C SER A 86 -6.42 6.25 -10.65
N LYS A 87 -5.28 5.92 -11.29
CA LYS A 87 -4.88 6.49 -12.59
C LYS A 87 -5.15 5.57 -13.79
N HIS A 88 -5.39 4.29 -13.55
CA HIS A 88 -5.38 3.26 -14.61
C HIS A 88 -6.63 2.42 -14.70
N LEU A 89 -7.46 2.35 -13.65
CA LEU A 89 -8.63 1.47 -13.62
C LEU A 89 -9.56 1.75 -14.82
N ASN A 90 -9.93 3.01 -15.02
CA ASN A 90 -10.82 3.43 -16.12
C ASN A 90 -10.20 3.29 -17.52
N LYS A 91 -8.88 3.05 -17.61
CA LYS A 91 -8.17 2.86 -18.89
C LYS A 91 -8.17 1.40 -19.34
N PHE A 92 -8.57 0.47 -18.48
CA PHE A 92 -8.69 -0.93 -18.86
C PHE A 92 -10.03 -1.21 -19.56
N PRO A 93 -10.11 -2.26 -20.40
CA PRO A 93 -11.40 -2.73 -20.92
C PRO A 93 -12.35 -3.13 -19.80
N LEU A 94 -13.66 -2.95 -20.01
CA LEU A 94 -14.69 -3.17 -18.98
C LEU A 94 -14.60 -4.55 -18.30
N ASN A 95 -14.33 -5.61 -19.07
CA ASN A 95 -14.16 -6.96 -18.51
C ASN A 95 -13.01 -7.02 -17.51
N LYS A 96 -11.86 -6.41 -17.85
CA LYS A 96 -10.68 -6.36 -16.98
C LYS A 96 -10.93 -5.47 -15.75
N GLN A 97 -11.72 -4.40 -15.87
CA GLN A 97 -12.13 -3.60 -14.72
C GLN A 97 -12.97 -4.44 -13.74
N LYS A 98 -13.94 -5.21 -14.25
CA LYS A 98 -14.76 -6.11 -13.42
C LYS A 98 -13.91 -7.15 -12.70
N ASP A 99 -12.95 -7.76 -13.39
CA ASP A 99 -12.03 -8.73 -12.79
C ASP A 99 -11.20 -8.10 -11.66
N ILE A 100 -10.66 -6.90 -11.88
CA ILE A 100 -9.90 -6.15 -10.85
C ILE A 100 -10.80 -5.84 -9.66
N CYS A 101 -12.02 -5.34 -9.88
CA CYS A 101 -12.96 -5.02 -8.80
C CYS A 101 -13.37 -6.27 -8.01
N LEU A 102 -13.54 -7.41 -8.68
CA LEU A 102 -13.82 -8.68 -8.01
C LEU A 102 -12.64 -9.11 -7.11
N ALA A 103 -11.41 -8.99 -7.60
CA ALA A 103 -10.22 -9.29 -6.82
C ALA A 103 -10.05 -8.33 -5.62
N ILE A 104 -10.40 -7.05 -5.76
CA ILE A 104 -10.48 -6.09 -4.65
C ILE A 104 -11.46 -6.62 -3.59
N GLY A 105 -12.70 -6.95 -4.00
CA GLY A 105 -13.75 -7.44 -3.11
C GLY A 105 -13.32 -8.71 -2.36
N GLN A 106 -12.69 -9.66 -3.05
CA GLN A 106 -12.16 -10.88 -2.44
C GLN A 106 -11.07 -10.61 -1.40
N ASN A 107 -10.14 -9.69 -1.68
CA ASN A 107 -9.09 -9.33 -0.72
C ASN A 107 -9.67 -8.63 0.51
N ILE A 108 -10.68 -7.77 0.34
CA ILE A 108 -11.39 -7.14 1.47
C ILE A 108 -12.11 -8.19 2.31
N ALA A 109 -12.82 -9.12 1.67
CA ALA A 109 -13.50 -10.20 2.39
C ALA A 109 -12.51 -11.03 3.23
N LYS A 110 -11.34 -11.35 2.68
CA LYS A 110 -10.27 -12.05 3.43
C LYS A 110 -9.78 -11.27 4.65
N LEU A 111 -9.64 -9.94 4.54
CA LEU A 111 -9.27 -9.09 5.68
C LEU A 111 -10.38 -9.08 6.74
N HIS A 112 -11.64 -8.92 6.33
CA HIS A 112 -12.77 -8.88 7.26
C HIS A 112 -12.96 -10.21 7.99
N ASN A 113 -12.66 -11.35 7.36
CA ASN A 113 -12.73 -12.68 7.98
C ASN A 113 -11.74 -12.88 9.15
N VAL A 114 -10.77 -11.97 9.33
CA VAL A 114 -9.83 -11.97 10.46
C VAL A 114 -9.92 -10.69 11.29
N ASP A 115 -11.07 -10.02 11.24
CA ASP A 115 -11.36 -8.78 11.97
C ASP A 115 -10.42 -7.61 11.62
N ILE A 116 -9.87 -7.60 10.40
CA ILE A 116 -9.07 -6.49 9.90
C ILE A 116 -9.93 -5.56 9.05
N ILE A 117 -10.12 -4.33 9.51
CA ILE A 117 -10.78 -3.26 8.75
C ILE A 117 -9.72 -2.31 8.21
N HIS A 118 -9.72 -2.04 6.90
CA HIS A 118 -8.71 -1.18 6.26
C HIS A 118 -8.84 0.30 6.68
N GLY A 119 -10.06 0.78 6.93
CA GLY A 119 -10.32 2.15 7.41
C GLY A 119 -10.18 3.29 6.38
N ASP A 120 -9.60 3.03 5.20
CA ASP A 120 -9.56 3.98 4.06
C ASP A 120 -9.38 3.25 2.73
N LEU A 121 -10.46 2.65 2.26
CA LEU A 121 -10.47 1.85 1.05
C LEU A 121 -10.66 2.73 -0.18
N THR A 122 -9.55 3.13 -0.81
CA THR A 122 -9.57 3.91 -2.05
C THR A 122 -8.68 3.29 -3.12
N THR A 123 -9.01 3.51 -4.39
CA THR A 123 -8.17 3.06 -5.52
C THR A 123 -6.80 3.73 -5.56
N SER A 124 -6.59 4.80 -4.78
CA SER A 124 -5.29 5.47 -4.62
C SER A 124 -4.34 4.74 -3.68
N ASN A 125 -4.84 3.84 -2.84
CA ASN A 125 -3.98 2.99 -2.01
C ASN A 125 -3.58 1.70 -2.73
N MET A 126 -4.21 1.39 -3.85
CA MET A 126 -4.06 0.11 -4.54
C MET A 126 -3.13 0.18 -5.75
N ILE A 127 -2.22 -0.79 -5.84
CA ILE A 127 -1.38 -1.02 -7.02
C ILE A 127 -1.71 -2.33 -7.67
N TYR A 128 -1.99 -2.27 -8.97
CA TYR A 128 -2.17 -3.42 -9.83
C TYR A 128 -0.85 -3.85 -10.46
N ILE A 129 -0.51 -5.13 -10.26
CA ILE A 129 0.65 -5.77 -10.87
C ILE A 129 0.17 -6.67 -12.00
N GLU A 130 0.70 -6.48 -13.21
CA GLU A 130 0.48 -7.40 -14.33
C GLU A 130 1.43 -8.59 -14.21
N GLU A 131 0.91 -9.74 -13.79
CA GLU A 131 1.67 -10.98 -13.86
C GLU A 131 1.81 -11.43 -15.32
N LYS A 132 3.05 -11.48 -15.81
CA LYS A 132 3.38 -12.18 -17.05
C LYS A 132 3.54 -13.67 -16.71
N THR A 133 2.50 -14.46 -16.93
CA THR A 133 2.64 -15.92 -16.91
C THR A 133 3.56 -16.36 -18.05
N LYS A 134 4.64 -17.08 -17.74
CA LYS A 134 5.59 -17.57 -18.75
C LYS A 134 5.06 -18.72 -19.62
N ASP A 135 3.89 -19.30 -19.34
CA ASP A 135 3.38 -20.41 -20.14
C ASP A 135 1.89 -20.28 -20.46
N ASN A 136 1.59 -20.33 -21.76
CA ASN A 136 0.25 -20.55 -22.32
C ASN A 136 -0.20 -22.01 -22.08
N LYS A 137 -0.30 -22.44 -20.82
CA LYS A 137 -1.03 -23.66 -20.46
C LYS A 137 -2.28 -23.30 -19.67
N LYS A 138 -3.39 -23.50 -20.38
CA LYS A 138 -4.78 -23.52 -19.95
C LYS A 138 -4.94 -24.31 -18.64
N ILE A 139 -4.97 -23.63 -17.51
CA ILE A 139 -5.50 -24.18 -16.25
C ILE A 139 -6.82 -23.47 -15.98
N LEU A 140 -7.87 -24.21 -16.30
CA LEU A 140 -9.25 -23.95 -15.94
C LEU A 140 -9.33 -24.15 -14.41
N GLY A 141 -9.42 -23.07 -13.63
CA GLY A 141 -9.65 -23.19 -12.17
C GLY A 141 -9.12 -22.04 -11.32
N ASP A 142 -7.96 -21.48 -11.64
CA ASP A 142 -7.32 -20.44 -10.81
C ASP A 142 -7.30 -19.10 -11.55
N LYS A 143 -8.34 -18.29 -11.32
CA LYS A 143 -8.43 -16.93 -11.85
C LYS A 143 -7.21 -16.13 -11.35
N LYS A 144 -6.30 -15.82 -12.29
CA LYS A 144 -5.17 -14.88 -12.17
C LYS A 144 -5.41 -13.84 -11.08
N LEU A 145 -4.81 -14.07 -9.91
CA LEU A 145 -4.90 -13.17 -8.78
C LEU A 145 -4.08 -11.92 -9.12
N SER A 146 -4.76 -10.86 -9.54
CA SER A 146 -4.14 -9.55 -9.56
C SER A 146 -3.66 -9.23 -8.14
N LYS A 147 -2.33 -9.10 -7.96
CA LYS A 147 -1.78 -8.60 -6.70
C LYS A 147 -2.20 -7.15 -6.56
N ILE A 148 -3.02 -6.89 -5.54
CA ILE A 148 -3.40 -5.54 -5.13
C ILE A 148 -2.67 -5.29 -3.83
N SER A 149 -1.64 -4.47 -3.92
CA SER A 149 -0.91 -4.06 -2.74
C SER A 149 -1.36 -2.69 -2.27
N ASN A 150 -1.62 -2.59 -0.97
CA ASN A 150 -2.02 -1.36 -0.33
C ASN A 150 -0.79 -0.59 0.17
N TYR A 151 -0.57 0.61 -0.37
CA TYR A 151 0.27 1.60 0.33
C TYR A 151 -0.62 2.36 1.30
N PRO A 152 -0.26 2.40 2.59
CA PRO A 152 -1.00 3.23 3.53
C PRO A 152 -0.80 4.72 3.22
N ASN A 153 -1.88 5.50 3.39
CA ASN A 153 -2.12 6.84 2.87
C ASN A 153 -0.99 7.88 2.84
N SER A 154 -1.09 8.74 1.83
CA SER A 154 -0.46 10.06 1.70
C SER A 154 -1.51 11.14 1.38
N SER A 155 -2.70 11.03 1.96
CA SER A 155 -3.79 12.02 1.86
C SER A 155 -3.40 13.30 2.59
#